data_AF-A0A9P0IXH3-F1
#
_entry.id   AF-A0A9P0IXH3-F1
#
_cell.length_a   1.000
_cell.length_b   1.000
_cell.length_c   1.000
_cell.angle_alpha   90.00
_cell.angle_beta   90.00
_cell.angle_gamma   90.00
#
_symmetry.space_group_name_H-M   'P 1'
#
loop_
_entity.id
_entity.type
_entity.pdbx_description
1 polymer ?
#
loop_
_entity_poly.entity_id
_entity_poly.type
_entity_poly.pdbx_seq_one_letter_code
_entity_poly.pdbx_strand_id
1 'polypeptide(L)'
;MKGSFVFKLIPFSKLREKMAKISNSVSENRNHIRLIAESIAYCVVTGGLGWLAYEFHETVLTIERCVQKDPMLLNNKSPEYIFADKTTFTELDEYQIIDSNSIIQPTNPPVFFLQKWNDFKHKKAWKLLEITNKYKNSKLSWVATSRLTKMNDLKDSDCQHLAQMSHAHTLVGLARSTNVNPKFFLPPRNISWTKDEILSKIRDLLIKLNDLNEHKCLSYFIAYAFKDKQHDYYHPEDTPPDFGSMQIDNDNILQLSINALRHHCNNETNVTAMVKLGGLQILMAIYQYLKHDEEVAEEIGKLLSVASLNRDLIQDICSTGWISILFEWKNHQNFRIQSWANRTLLNMDDEDPINGNYMFGKQTVLLHPKNRYHQDAKIDIVLVHGLLGGVSFSWREKDLLINEPLGLFDMNNKNESHNSSNTTTLKKPVGEDMQNYLDSYKEVKAREWDLIGNEFEFVLNDIPLKENSKGNGPYSLKGDDPTVRQTALNEGYSQCWPSDWLPTDEEGLRVIGVDYSTTLSEWLPSCPLKQKNHRTLEGRTEKLMHQLLAIGIGDRPIIFLAHSMGGLLVKNMLVAGKVSISKKYMNLK
;
A
#
# COMPACT_ATOMS: atom_id res chain seq x y z
N MET A 1 -102.30 75.36 -3.88
CA MET A 1 -101.49 75.53 -2.65
C MET A 1 -100.03 75.64 -3.04
N LYS A 2 -99.43 76.82 -2.85
CA LYS A 2 -97.99 77.09 -3.02
C LYS A 2 -97.32 77.01 -1.65
N GLY A 3 -96.14 76.42 -1.56
CA GLY A 3 -95.30 76.42 -0.35
C GLY A 3 -93.86 76.05 -0.67
N SER A 4 -92.99 77.05 -0.61
CA SER A 4 -91.55 77.05 -0.93
C SER A 4 -90.72 76.49 0.23
N PHE A 5 -89.59 75.82 -0.05
CA PHE A 5 -88.51 75.60 0.92
C PHE A 5 -87.17 76.06 0.34
N VAL A 6 -86.58 77.04 1.03
CA VAL A 6 -85.32 77.70 0.71
C VAL A 6 -84.17 77.00 1.45
N PHE A 7 -83.09 76.71 0.72
CA PHE A 7 -81.81 76.20 1.23
C PHE A 7 -81.13 77.23 2.17
N LYS A 8 -80.65 76.80 3.34
CA LYS A 8 -79.67 77.55 4.14
C LYS A 8 -78.28 76.91 4.00
N LEU A 9 -77.35 77.67 3.42
CA LEU A 9 -75.92 77.37 3.33
C LEU A 9 -75.24 77.44 4.71
N ILE A 10 -74.41 76.45 5.00
CA ILE A 10 -73.48 76.45 6.15
C ILE A 10 -72.20 77.20 5.73
N PRO A 11 -71.60 78.07 6.58
CA PRO A 11 -70.39 78.81 6.21
C PRO A 11 -69.15 77.90 6.14
N PHE A 12 -68.32 78.10 5.12
CA PHE A 12 -67.08 77.34 4.85
C PHE A 12 -66.06 77.36 6.00
N SER A 13 -66.14 78.34 6.92
CA SER A 13 -65.29 78.45 8.10
C SER A 13 -65.54 77.34 9.15
N LYS A 14 -66.79 76.88 9.30
CA LYS A 14 -67.13 75.78 10.22
C LYS A 14 -66.75 74.38 9.71
N LEU A 15 -66.59 74.22 8.39
CA LEU A 15 -66.16 72.96 7.79
C LEU A 15 -64.64 72.76 7.96
N ARG A 16 -63.86 73.83 7.83
CA ARG A 16 -62.39 73.83 7.96
C ARG A 16 -61.94 73.51 9.39
N GLU A 17 -62.66 74.02 10.39
CA GLU A 17 -62.38 73.78 11.81
C GLU A 17 -62.71 72.33 12.25
N LYS A 18 -63.76 71.73 11.66
CA LYS A 18 -64.09 70.31 11.87
C LYS A 18 -63.11 69.36 11.18
N MET A 19 -62.64 69.68 9.97
CA MET A 19 -61.63 68.86 9.29
C MET A 19 -60.24 68.94 9.94
N ALA A 20 -59.85 70.09 10.49
CA ALA A 20 -58.59 70.23 11.24
C ALA A 20 -58.57 69.42 12.55
N LYS A 21 -59.69 69.35 13.27
CA LYS A 21 -59.84 68.49 14.46
C LYS A 21 -59.81 66.99 14.15
N ILE A 22 -60.38 66.57 13.01
CA ILE A 22 -60.34 65.17 12.56
C ILE A 22 -58.92 64.79 12.08
N SER A 23 -58.22 65.68 11.39
CA SER A 23 -56.84 65.45 10.94
C SER A 23 -55.84 65.30 12.10
N ASN A 24 -55.97 66.09 13.17
CA ASN A 24 -55.09 65.98 14.33
C ASN A 24 -55.38 64.72 15.18
N SER A 25 -56.65 64.31 15.31
CA SER A 25 -57.02 63.08 16.02
C SER A 25 -56.61 61.79 15.29
N VAL A 26 -56.60 61.81 13.94
CA VAL A 26 -56.12 60.68 13.12
C VAL A 26 -54.60 60.59 13.09
N SER A 27 -53.88 61.70 13.27
CA SER A 27 -52.42 61.75 13.35
C SER A 27 -51.88 61.20 14.68
N GLU A 28 -52.50 61.53 15.82
CA GLU A 28 -52.04 61.07 17.14
C GLU A 28 -52.30 59.57 17.37
N ASN A 29 -53.39 59.01 16.84
CA ASN A 29 -53.70 57.58 16.96
C ASN A 29 -52.90 56.67 16.00
N ARG A 30 -52.34 57.21 14.93
CA ARG A 30 -51.59 56.41 13.95
C ARG A 30 -50.28 55.86 14.49
N ASN A 31 -49.60 56.63 15.35
CA ASN A 31 -48.34 56.21 15.97
C ASN A 31 -48.58 55.16 17.07
N HIS A 32 -49.65 55.28 17.86
CA HIS A 32 -50.02 54.27 18.86
C HIS A 32 -50.48 52.95 18.22
N ILE A 33 -51.28 53.00 17.16
CA ILE A 33 -51.71 51.79 16.44
C ILE A 33 -50.52 51.11 15.74
N ARG A 34 -49.58 51.89 15.19
CA ARG A 34 -48.37 51.35 14.57
C ARG A 34 -47.43 50.70 15.60
N LEU A 35 -47.22 51.32 16.76
CA LEU A 35 -46.43 50.74 17.86
C LEU A 35 -47.04 49.44 18.41
N ILE A 36 -48.37 49.37 18.53
CA ILE A 36 -49.07 48.16 18.95
C ILE A 36 -48.97 47.08 17.87
N ALA A 37 -49.13 47.43 16.59
CA ALA A 37 -48.98 46.48 15.49
C ALA A 37 -47.53 45.95 15.35
N GLU A 38 -46.52 46.82 15.50
CA GLU A 38 -45.10 46.43 15.50
C GLU A 38 -44.76 45.57 16.72
N SER A 39 -45.34 45.84 17.89
CA SER A 39 -45.16 45.02 19.11
C SER A 39 -45.84 43.66 19.01
N ILE A 40 -47.07 43.58 18.46
CA ILE A 40 -47.76 42.31 18.20
C ILE A 40 -47.02 41.51 17.14
N ALA A 41 -46.53 42.14 16.07
CA ALA A 41 -45.71 41.47 15.07
C ALA A 41 -44.40 40.94 15.68
N TYR A 42 -43.74 41.70 16.56
CA TYR A 42 -42.56 41.24 17.27
C TYR A 42 -42.87 40.03 18.17
N CYS A 43 -43.97 40.05 18.93
CA CYS A 43 -44.39 38.93 19.79
C CYS A 43 -44.79 37.67 19.01
N VAL A 44 -45.44 37.82 17.85
CA VAL A 44 -45.82 36.69 16.99
C VAL A 44 -44.58 36.09 16.30
N VAL A 45 -43.63 36.93 15.88
CA VAL A 45 -42.38 36.46 15.27
C VAL A 45 -41.46 35.81 16.31
N THR A 46 -41.30 36.39 17.51
CA THR A 46 -40.47 35.79 18.57
C THR A 46 -41.13 34.56 19.19
N GLY A 47 -42.46 34.55 19.37
CA GLY A 47 -43.21 33.38 19.81
C GLY A 47 -43.22 32.25 18.78
N GLY A 48 -43.37 32.58 17.49
CA GLY A 48 -43.34 31.61 16.39
C GLY A 48 -41.95 31.04 16.15
N LEU A 49 -40.89 31.86 16.20
CA LEU A 49 -39.50 31.38 16.12
C LEU A 49 -39.10 30.59 17.35
N GLY A 50 -39.56 30.98 18.55
CA GLY A 50 -39.33 30.24 19.78
C GLY A 50 -40.02 28.88 19.77
N TRP A 51 -41.25 28.80 19.28
CA TRP A 51 -41.97 27.53 19.12
C TRP A 51 -41.34 26.65 18.04
N LEU A 52 -40.94 27.20 16.89
CA LEU A 52 -40.21 26.44 15.87
C LEU A 52 -38.85 25.97 16.37
N ALA A 53 -38.11 26.78 17.14
CA ALA A 53 -36.84 26.37 17.74
C ALA A 53 -37.05 25.29 18.81
N TYR A 54 -38.14 25.36 19.58
CA TYR A 54 -38.52 24.33 20.53
C TYR A 54 -38.92 23.02 19.85
N GLU A 55 -39.76 23.06 18.82
CA GLU A 55 -40.14 21.89 18.02
C GLU A 55 -38.92 21.30 17.28
N PHE A 56 -38.01 22.14 16.78
CA PHE A 56 -36.75 21.70 16.18
C PHE A 56 -35.84 21.04 17.22
N HIS A 57 -35.77 21.60 18.43
CA HIS A 57 -35.01 21.03 19.53
C HIS A 57 -35.60 19.70 20.03
N GLU A 58 -36.92 19.61 20.17
CA GLU A 58 -37.62 18.37 20.56
C GLU A 58 -37.54 17.30 19.47
N THR A 59 -37.62 17.67 18.19
CA THR A 59 -37.40 16.72 17.08
C THR A 59 -35.96 16.23 17.04
N VAL A 60 -34.97 17.11 17.22
CA VAL A 60 -33.55 16.70 17.34
C VAL A 60 -33.34 15.77 18.55
N LEU A 61 -33.88 16.11 19.72
CA LEU A 61 -33.79 15.26 20.92
C LEU A 61 -34.52 13.92 20.74
N THR A 62 -35.64 13.92 20.02
CA THR A 62 -36.39 12.69 19.72
C THR A 62 -35.63 11.81 18.73
N ILE A 63 -35.04 12.41 17.69
CA ILE A 63 -34.14 11.72 16.76
C ILE A 63 -32.92 11.17 17.51
N GLU A 64 -32.25 11.95 18.36
CA GLU A 64 -31.12 11.48 19.16
C GLU A 64 -31.52 10.34 20.10
N ARG A 65 -32.69 10.40 20.75
CA ARG A 65 -33.21 9.32 21.61
C ARG A 65 -33.64 8.07 20.82
N CYS A 66 -34.10 8.24 19.58
CA CYS A 66 -34.43 7.12 18.68
C CYS A 66 -33.18 6.48 18.08
N VAL A 67 -32.16 7.28 17.74
CA VAL A 67 -30.89 6.81 17.18
C VAL A 67 -30.00 6.18 18.25
N GLN A 68 -30.07 6.61 19.52
CA GLN A 68 -29.27 6.05 20.62
C GLN A 68 -29.78 4.72 21.21
N LYS A 69 -30.78 4.06 20.62
CA LYS A 69 -31.32 2.79 21.15
C LYS A 69 -31.26 1.60 20.20
N ASP A 70 -30.70 1.77 19.01
CA ASP A 70 -30.52 0.64 18.10
C ASP A 70 -29.08 0.10 18.18
N PRO A 71 -28.82 -1.01 18.91
CA PRO A 71 -27.49 -1.62 18.96
C PRO A 71 -27.01 -2.11 17.58
N MET A 72 -27.88 -2.14 16.55
CA MET A 72 -27.47 -2.39 15.17
C MET A 72 -26.81 -1.18 14.47
N LEU A 73 -27.11 0.06 14.85
CA LEU A 73 -26.58 1.26 14.19
C LEU A 73 -25.31 1.83 14.87
N LEU A 74 -25.06 1.48 16.13
CA LEU A 74 -23.82 1.83 16.85
C LEU A 74 -22.63 0.95 16.47
N ASN A 75 -22.86 -0.14 15.74
CA ASN A 75 -21.82 -0.83 15.00
C ASN A 75 -21.60 -0.07 13.68
N ASN A 76 -21.00 1.13 13.76
CA ASN A 76 -20.49 1.83 12.58
C ASN A 76 -19.41 0.93 11.95
N LYS A 77 -19.86 0.01 11.10
CA LYS A 77 -19.00 -0.84 10.30
C LYS A 77 -18.22 0.10 9.39
N SER A 78 -16.89 0.03 9.45
CA SER A 78 -16.03 0.77 8.53
C SER A 78 -16.45 0.47 7.09
N PRO A 79 -16.43 1.44 6.16
CA PRO A 79 -16.76 1.19 4.76
C PRO A 79 -15.84 0.09 4.19
N GLU A 80 -16.44 -0.96 3.62
CA GLU A 80 -15.77 -2.17 3.11
C GLU A 80 -15.93 -2.27 1.60
N TYR A 81 -14.98 -2.91 0.91
CA TYR A 81 -15.16 -3.28 -0.49
C TYR A 81 -16.34 -4.26 -0.62
N ILE A 82 -17.35 -3.89 -1.39
CA ILE A 82 -18.50 -4.73 -1.76
C ILE A 82 -18.54 -4.75 -3.28
N PHE A 83 -18.01 -5.83 -3.84
CA PHE A 83 -18.13 -6.10 -5.27
C PHE A 83 -19.44 -6.84 -5.48
N ALA A 84 -20.47 -6.13 -5.97
CA ALA A 84 -21.70 -6.80 -6.40
C ALA A 84 -21.51 -7.37 -7.80
N ASP A 85 -22.05 -8.55 -8.05
CA ASP A 85 -22.11 -9.11 -9.40
C ASP A 85 -22.79 -8.13 -10.36
N LYS A 86 -22.24 -8.05 -11.58
CA LYS A 86 -22.63 -7.08 -12.64
C LYS A 86 -24.13 -6.99 -12.90
N THR A 87 -24.89 -8.04 -12.63
CA THR A 87 -26.33 -8.12 -12.85
C THR A 87 -27.15 -7.22 -11.93
N THR A 88 -26.63 -6.87 -10.75
CA THR A 88 -27.38 -6.10 -9.75
C THR A 88 -27.26 -4.58 -9.96
N PHE A 89 -26.22 -4.12 -10.65
CA PHE A 89 -26.00 -2.68 -10.89
C PHE A 89 -26.74 -2.14 -12.12
N THR A 90 -27.10 -3.00 -13.08
CA THR A 90 -27.90 -2.62 -14.24
C THR A 90 -29.32 -2.15 -13.89
N GLU A 91 -29.85 -2.52 -12.70
CA GLU A 91 -31.16 -2.05 -12.23
C GLU A 91 -31.08 -0.72 -11.43
N LEU A 92 -29.89 -0.30 -10.99
CA LEU A 92 -29.69 0.94 -10.24
C LEU A 92 -29.35 2.15 -11.14
N ASP A 93 -28.96 1.92 -12.40
CA ASP A 93 -28.74 2.97 -13.40
C ASP A 93 -30.04 3.72 -13.82
N GLU A 94 -31.21 3.25 -13.39
CA GLU A 94 -32.51 3.93 -13.62
C GLU A 94 -32.91 4.92 -12.51
N TYR A 95 -32.18 5.01 -11.39
CA TYR A 95 -32.50 5.98 -10.34
C TYR A 95 -31.92 7.39 -10.64
N GLN A 96 -32.73 8.12 -11.40
CA GLN A 96 -32.91 9.58 -11.33
C GLN A 96 -31.68 10.46 -11.59
N ILE A 97 -31.52 10.79 -12.88
CA ILE A 97 -31.10 12.13 -13.29
C ILE A 97 -32.13 13.12 -12.71
N ILE A 98 -31.85 13.66 -11.52
CA ILE A 98 -32.63 14.78 -10.99
C ILE A 98 -32.34 15.99 -11.89
N ASP A 99 -33.38 16.33 -12.63
CA ASP A 99 -33.52 17.48 -13.51
C ASP A 99 -33.04 18.76 -12.80
N SER A 100 -31.94 19.33 -13.29
CA SER A 100 -31.22 20.44 -12.63
C SER A 100 -31.82 21.82 -12.96
N ASN A 101 -33.15 21.93 -13.02
CA ASN A 101 -33.86 23.17 -13.38
C ASN A 101 -34.72 23.78 -12.27
N SER A 102 -34.44 23.49 -11.00
CA SER A 102 -35.00 24.24 -9.87
C SER A 102 -33.94 25.12 -9.21
N ILE A 103 -33.80 26.34 -9.74
CA ILE A 103 -33.04 27.41 -9.12
C ILE A 103 -33.79 27.86 -7.85
N ILE A 104 -33.46 27.25 -6.72
CA ILE A 104 -33.74 27.83 -5.40
C ILE A 104 -32.62 28.85 -5.14
N GLN A 105 -32.98 30.11 -4.90
CA GLN A 105 -32.05 31.13 -4.42
C GLN A 105 -31.84 30.99 -2.90
N PRO A 106 -30.58 30.98 -2.41
CA PRO A 106 -30.32 31.37 -1.03
C PRO A 106 -29.20 32.39 -0.87
N THR A 107 -29.21 33.00 0.31
CA THR A 107 -28.75 34.33 0.71
C THR A 107 -27.27 34.44 1.16
N ASN A 108 -26.34 33.57 0.73
CA ASN A 108 -24.93 33.68 1.15
C ASN A 108 -23.89 33.29 0.06
N PRO A 109 -23.12 34.26 -0.49
CA PRO A 109 -22.23 34.02 -1.62
C PRO A 109 -21.01 33.10 -1.39
N PRO A 110 -20.25 33.14 -0.27
CA PRO A 110 -19.01 32.36 -0.17
C PRO A 110 -19.23 30.84 -0.03
N VAL A 111 -20.32 30.42 0.60
CA VAL A 111 -20.66 29.01 0.82
C VAL A 111 -21.12 28.34 -0.48
N PHE A 112 -21.84 29.07 -1.33
CA PHE A 112 -22.33 28.57 -2.62
C PHE A 112 -21.18 28.26 -3.60
N PHE A 113 -20.16 29.12 -3.67
CA PHE A 113 -18.99 28.88 -4.53
C PHE A 113 -18.22 27.64 -4.09
N LEU A 114 -18.01 27.45 -2.79
CA LEU A 114 -17.36 26.26 -2.23
C LEU A 114 -18.17 24.98 -2.49
N GLN A 115 -19.49 25.05 -2.37
CA GLN A 115 -20.37 23.91 -2.61
C GLN A 115 -20.39 23.50 -4.09
N LYS A 116 -20.57 24.46 -5.01
CA LYS A 116 -20.47 24.20 -6.46
C LYS A 116 -19.09 23.70 -6.87
N TRP A 117 -18.03 24.17 -6.24
CA TRP A 117 -16.66 23.72 -6.50
C TRP A 117 -16.46 22.27 -6.06
N ASN A 118 -16.98 21.89 -4.90
CA ASN A 118 -16.96 20.50 -4.41
C ASN A 118 -17.80 19.59 -5.31
N ASP A 119 -18.99 20.01 -5.72
CA ASP A 119 -19.85 19.25 -6.64
C ASP A 119 -19.19 19.07 -8.02
N PHE A 120 -18.48 20.09 -8.51
CA PHE A 120 -17.70 19.99 -9.73
C PHE A 120 -16.53 19.01 -9.61
N LYS A 121 -15.77 19.07 -8.51
CA LYS A 121 -14.68 18.12 -8.22
C LYS A 121 -15.20 16.69 -8.18
N HIS A 122 -16.29 16.45 -7.47
CA HIS A 122 -16.97 15.17 -7.39
C HIS A 122 -17.38 14.68 -8.78
N LYS A 123 -18.16 15.46 -9.54
CA LYS A 123 -18.59 15.10 -10.91
C LYS A 123 -17.40 14.80 -11.84
N LYS A 124 -16.32 15.57 -11.72
CA LYS A 124 -15.09 15.36 -12.50
C LYS A 124 -14.41 14.04 -12.12
N ALA A 125 -14.28 13.74 -10.83
CA ALA A 125 -13.69 12.50 -10.33
C ALA A 125 -14.52 11.28 -10.79
N TRP A 126 -15.85 11.35 -10.69
CA TRP A 126 -16.76 10.33 -11.19
C TRP A 126 -16.61 10.07 -12.68
N LYS A 127 -16.60 11.14 -13.49
CA LYS A 127 -16.42 10.99 -14.94
C LYS A 127 -15.06 10.38 -15.29
N LEU A 128 -14.01 10.69 -14.54
CA LEU A 128 -12.70 10.06 -14.75
C LEU A 128 -12.74 8.57 -14.38
N LEU A 129 -13.39 8.22 -13.26
CA LEU A 129 -13.57 6.83 -12.85
C LEU A 129 -14.39 6.02 -13.86
N GLU A 130 -15.44 6.62 -14.42
CA GLU A 130 -16.23 6.01 -15.48
C GLU A 130 -15.37 5.72 -16.71
N ILE A 131 -14.50 6.66 -17.10
CA ILE A 131 -13.56 6.47 -18.22
C ILE A 131 -12.57 5.33 -17.93
N THR A 132 -11.99 5.26 -16.74
CA THR A 132 -11.04 4.19 -16.37
C THR A 132 -11.72 2.82 -16.35
N ASN A 133 -12.96 2.76 -15.86
CA ASN A 133 -13.72 1.53 -15.77
C ASN A 133 -14.21 1.03 -17.15
N LYS A 134 -14.64 1.95 -18.02
CA LYS A 134 -15.20 1.62 -19.34
C LYS A 134 -14.14 1.28 -20.38
N TYR A 135 -13.03 2.01 -20.38
CA TYR A 135 -12.00 1.91 -21.42
C TYR A 135 -10.72 1.23 -20.90
N LYS A 136 -10.85 0.05 -20.28
CA LYS A 136 -9.70 -0.75 -19.80
C LYS A 136 -8.63 -0.92 -20.89
N ASN A 137 -7.35 -0.84 -20.50
CA ASN A 137 -6.19 -0.99 -21.40
C ASN A 137 -6.10 0.05 -22.53
N SER A 138 -6.77 1.20 -22.37
CA SER A 138 -6.66 2.32 -23.30
C SER A 138 -5.73 3.41 -22.75
N LYS A 139 -5.10 4.16 -23.67
CA LYS A 139 -4.38 5.39 -23.31
C LYS A 139 -5.26 6.36 -22.51
N LEU A 140 -6.57 6.36 -22.77
CA LEU A 140 -7.55 7.18 -22.05
C LEU A 140 -7.70 6.76 -20.59
N SER A 141 -7.76 5.44 -20.30
CA SER A 141 -7.80 4.92 -18.92
C SER A 141 -6.58 5.38 -18.15
N TRP A 142 -5.38 5.19 -18.69
CA TRP A 142 -4.15 5.64 -18.03
C TRP A 142 -4.13 7.15 -17.75
N VAL A 143 -4.49 7.98 -18.74
CA VAL A 143 -4.57 9.44 -18.54
C VAL A 143 -5.62 9.81 -17.48
N ALA A 144 -6.74 9.10 -17.45
CA ALA A 144 -7.79 9.33 -16.46
C ALA A 144 -7.31 8.95 -15.04
N THR A 145 -6.67 7.79 -14.87
CA THR A 145 -6.03 7.36 -13.62
C THR A 145 -4.99 8.39 -13.16
N SER A 146 -4.09 8.83 -14.05
CA SER A 146 -3.09 9.87 -13.74
C SER A 146 -3.69 11.23 -13.36
N ARG A 147 -4.91 11.54 -13.83
CA ARG A 147 -5.63 12.76 -13.42
C ARG A 147 -6.35 12.59 -12.09
N LEU A 148 -6.85 11.39 -11.79
CA LEU A 148 -7.45 11.07 -10.50
C LEU A 148 -6.42 11.21 -9.37
N THR A 149 -5.19 10.76 -9.58
CA THR A 149 -4.13 10.88 -8.56
C THR A 149 -3.76 12.31 -8.21
N LYS A 150 -3.99 13.28 -9.11
CA LYS A 150 -3.75 14.70 -8.86
C LYS A 150 -4.87 15.38 -8.07
N MET A 151 -5.99 14.68 -7.80
CA MET A 151 -7.12 15.20 -7.06
C MET A 151 -6.94 14.94 -5.55
N ASN A 152 -6.19 15.82 -4.89
CA ASN A 152 -5.89 15.66 -3.47
C ASN A 152 -6.99 16.21 -2.54
N ASP A 153 -7.81 17.14 -3.04
CA ASP A 153 -8.81 17.88 -2.26
C ASP A 153 -10.24 17.36 -2.45
N LEU A 154 -10.43 16.04 -2.38
CA LEU A 154 -11.75 15.39 -2.38
C LEU A 154 -12.20 15.13 -0.94
N LYS A 155 -13.52 15.11 -0.71
CA LYS A 155 -14.06 14.75 0.60
C LYS A 155 -13.84 13.27 0.86
N ASP A 156 -13.73 12.89 2.13
CA ASP A 156 -13.51 11.50 2.54
C ASP A 156 -14.64 10.58 2.07
N SER A 157 -15.88 11.05 2.12
CA SER A 157 -17.03 10.34 1.56
C SER A 157 -16.90 10.11 0.05
N ASP A 158 -16.41 11.10 -0.70
CA ASP A 158 -16.23 10.99 -2.14
C ASP A 158 -15.14 9.97 -2.46
N CYS A 159 -14.02 9.99 -1.73
CA CYS A 159 -12.94 9.03 -1.89
C CYS A 159 -13.40 7.59 -1.59
N GLN A 160 -14.19 7.39 -0.54
CA GLN A 160 -14.76 6.08 -0.19
C GLN A 160 -15.72 5.57 -1.27
N HIS A 161 -16.60 6.43 -1.78
CA HIS A 161 -17.48 6.08 -2.90
C HIS A 161 -16.70 5.72 -4.16
N LEU A 162 -15.66 6.49 -4.49
CA LEU A 162 -14.81 6.20 -5.64
C LEU A 162 -14.05 4.88 -5.46
N ALA A 163 -13.51 4.61 -4.27
CA ALA A 163 -12.84 3.35 -3.95
C ALA A 163 -13.77 2.15 -4.13
N GLN A 164 -15.02 2.28 -3.66
CA GLN A 164 -16.05 1.26 -3.76
C GLN A 164 -16.46 0.95 -5.21
N MET A 165 -16.54 1.99 -6.04
CA MET A 165 -16.95 1.90 -7.46
C MET A 165 -15.77 1.59 -8.40
N SER A 166 -14.55 1.51 -7.87
CA SER A 166 -13.36 1.23 -8.66
C SER A 166 -13.25 -0.26 -8.97
N HIS A 167 -13.02 -0.57 -10.24
CA HIS A 167 -12.62 -1.92 -10.62
C HIS A 167 -11.21 -2.23 -10.11
N ALA A 168 -10.89 -3.52 -9.96
CA ALA A 168 -9.59 -3.94 -9.47
C ALA A 168 -8.41 -3.38 -10.28
N HIS A 169 -8.50 -3.31 -11.61
CA HIS A 169 -7.43 -2.74 -12.45
C HIS A 169 -7.22 -1.25 -12.18
N THR A 170 -8.29 -0.48 -11.95
CA THR A 170 -8.23 0.94 -11.58
C THR A 170 -7.54 1.11 -10.23
N LEU A 171 -7.91 0.32 -9.22
CA LEU A 171 -7.29 0.37 -7.89
C LEU A 171 -5.80 0.05 -7.94
N VAL A 172 -5.43 -1.00 -8.68
CA VAL A 172 -4.01 -1.36 -8.88
C VAL A 172 -3.25 -0.23 -9.57
N GLY A 173 -3.87 0.39 -10.58
CA GLY A 173 -3.27 1.52 -11.29
C GLY A 173 -3.07 2.77 -10.44
N LEU A 174 -4.04 3.06 -9.57
CA LEU A 174 -3.89 4.10 -8.54
C LEU A 174 -2.76 3.72 -7.58
N ALA A 175 -2.70 2.48 -7.10
CA ALA A 175 -1.67 2.05 -6.14
C ALA A 175 -0.24 2.14 -6.72
N ARG A 176 -0.09 1.95 -8.03
CA ARG A 176 1.19 2.08 -8.75
C ARG A 176 1.51 3.47 -9.26
N SER A 177 0.66 4.45 -9.00
CA SER A 177 0.90 5.84 -9.36
C SER A 177 1.56 6.63 -8.23
N THR A 178 2.17 7.76 -8.56
CA THR A 178 2.81 8.67 -7.60
C THR A 178 1.79 9.58 -6.92
N ASN A 179 2.00 9.91 -5.65
CA ASN A 179 1.25 10.91 -4.88
C ASN A 179 -0.26 10.66 -4.78
N VAL A 180 -0.69 9.41 -4.73
CA VAL A 180 -2.10 9.06 -4.58
C VAL A 180 -2.55 9.31 -3.16
N ASN A 181 -3.72 9.93 -3.00
CA ASN A 181 -4.34 10.10 -1.69
C ASN A 181 -4.71 8.71 -1.12
N PRO A 182 -4.18 8.29 0.05
CA PRO A 182 -4.48 6.99 0.65
C PRO A 182 -5.98 6.73 0.87
N LYS A 183 -6.78 7.79 0.98
CA LYS A 183 -8.25 7.69 1.15
C LYS A 183 -8.97 7.07 -0.06
N PHE A 184 -8.29 6.91 -1.21
CA PHE A 184 -8.80 6.15 -2.35
C PHE A 184 -8.78 4.63 -2.14
N PHE A 185 -8.25 4.15 -1.01
CA PHE A 185 -8.23 2.74 -0.65
C PHE A 185 -9.03 2.53 0.63
N LEU A 186 -10.03 1.65 0.59
CA LEU A 186 -10.80 1.31 1.78
C LEU A 186 -9.94 0.47 2.74
N PRO A 187 -10.00 0.70 4.05
CA PRO A 187 -9.25 -0.11 5.01
C PRO A 187 -9.68 -1.59 4.93
N PRO A 188 -8.77 -2.53 5.20
CA PRO A 188 -9.14 -3.95 5.24
C PRO A 188 -10.17 -4.19 6.34
N ARG A 189 -11.06 -5.17 6.10
CA ARG A 189 -12.09 -5.55 7.08
C ARG A 189 -11.45 -5.94 8.40
N ASN A 190 -11.92 -5.35 9.50
CA ASN A 190 -11.50 -5.78 10.83
C ASN A 190 -12.14 -7.14 11.15
N ILE A 191 -11.31 -8.18 11.27
CA ILE A 191 -11.74 -9.54 11.54
C ILE A 191 -11.61 -9.80 13.04
N SER A 192 -12.75 -9.83 13.73
CA SER A 192 -12.83 -10.04 15.17
C SER A 192 -12.76 -11.52 15.59
N TRP A 193 -12.01 -12.36 14.86
CA TRP A 193 -11.87 -13.77 15.19
C TRP A 193 -10.94 -13.96 16.39
N THR A 194 -11.27 -14.93 17.23
CA THR A 194 -10.40 -15.33 18.34
C THR A 194 -9.20 -16.14 17.83
N LYS A 195 -8.14 -16.26 18.64
CA LYS A 195 -6.96 -17.08 18.31
C LYS A 195 -7.34 -18.50 17.92
N ASP A 196 -8.26 -19.11 18.66
CA ASP A 196 -8.69 -20.51 18.46
C ASP A 196 -9.50 -20.66 17.17
N GLU A 197 -10.33 -19.68 16.82
CA GLU A 197 -11.05 -19.66 15.54
C GLU A 197 -10.09 -19.53 14.36
N ILE A 198 -9.08 -18.66 14.47
CA ILE A 198 -8.03 -18.51 13.45
C ILE A 198 -7.27 -19.82 13.30
N LEU A 199 -6.88 -20.46 14.41
CA LEU A 199 -6.17 -21.74 14.42
C LEU A 199 -6.98 -22.87 13.78
N SER A 200 -8.27 -22.96 14.10
CA SER A 200 -9.16 -23.95 13.50
C SER A 200 -9.27 -23.73 11.98
N LYS A 201 -9.47 -22.48 11.53
CA LYS A 201 -9.59 -22.15 10.12
C LYS A 201 -8.29 -22.40 9.33
N ILE A 202 -7.13 -22.05 9.86
CA ILE A 202 -5.85 -22.31 9.19
C ILE A 202 -5.56 -23.82 9.14
N ARG A 203 -5.86 -24.57 10.21
CA ARG A 203 -5.76 -26.03 10.21
C ARG A 203 -6.62 -26.65 9.11
N ASP A 204 -7.90 -26.29 9.06
CA ASP A 204 -8.84 -26.82 8.06
C ASP A 204 -8.41 -26.46 6.62
N LEU A 205 -7.86 -25.26 6.42
CA LEU A 205 -7.28 -24.85 5.14
C LEU A 205 -6.09 -25.74 4.76
N LEU A 206 -5.15 -25.96 5.68
CA LEU A 206 -3.95 -26.77 5.44
C LEU A 206 -4.32 -28.23 5.12
N ILE A 207 -5.29 -28.81 5.83
CA ILE A 207 -5.79 -30.16 5.56
C ILE A 207 -6.38 -30.24 4.14
N LYS A 208 -7.31 -29.34 3.79
CA LYS A 208 -7.92 -29.31 2.46
C LYS A 208 -6.90 -29.12 1.34
N LEU A 209 -5.87 -28.30 1.56
CA LEU A 209 -4.79 -28.12 0.58
C LEU A 209 -3.94 -29.38 0.42
N ASN A 210 -3.65 -30.08 1.52
CA ASN A 210 -2.94 -31.35 1.47
C ASN A 210 -3.76 -32.45 0.77
N ASP A 211 -5.08 -32.46 0.95
CA ASP A 211 -5.98 -33.40 0.26
C ASP A 211 -6.01 -33.16 -1.26
N LEU A 212 -5.91 -31.90 -1.69
CA LEU A 212 -5.86 -31.54 -3.11
C LEU A 212 -4.52 -31.90 -3.76
N ASN A 213 -3.41 -31.62 -3.07
CA ASN A 213 -2.06 -31.90 -3.55
C ASN A 213 -1.18 -32.39 -2.40
N GLU A 214 -1.05 -33.70 -2.24
CA GLU A 214 -0.31 -34.28 -1.11
C GLU A 214 1.15 -33.81 -1.09
N HIS A 215 1.60 -33.30 0.05
CA HIS A 215 2.97 -32.85 0.24
C HIS A 215 3.50 -33.28 1.61
N LYS A 216 4.48 -34.19 1.64
CA LYS A 216 5.03 -34.82 2.87
C LYS A 216 5.36 -33.83 3.99
N CYS A 217 6.01 -32.69 3.68
CA CYS A 217 6.33 -31.68 4.70
C CYS A 217 5.08 -31.03 5.32
N LEU A 218 4.02 -30.84 4.52
CA LEU A 218 2.78 -30.25 5.02
C LEU A 218 2.03 -31.28 5.87
N SER A 219 1.94 -32.54 5.42
CA SER A 219 1.34 -33.63 6.20
C SER A 219 2.03 -33.81 7.56
N TYR A 220 3.37 -33.78 7.57
CA TYR A 220 4.17 -33.82 8.80
C TYR A 220 3.88 -32.63 9.70
N PHE A 221 3.88 -31.41 9.16
CA PHE A 221 3.56 -30.21 9.94
C PHE A 221 2.16 -30.29 10.55
N ILE A 222 1.16 -30.74 9.79
CA ILE A 222 -0.21 -30.88 10.29
C ILE A 222 -0.27 -31.87 11.46
N ALA A 223 0.33 -33.05 11.31
CA ALA A 223 0.34 -34.08 12.34
C ALA A 223 1.07 -33.63 13.62
N TYR A 224 2.19 -32.92 13.47
CA TYR A 224 3.02 -32.49 14.60
C TYR A 224 2.47 -31.23 15.29
N ALA A 225 2.03 -30.22 14.53
CA ALA A 225 1.56 -28.95 15.05
C ALA A 225 0.14 -29.01 15.62
N PHE A 226 -0.75 -29.79 15.02
CA PHE A 226 -2.16 -29.84 15.40
C PHE A 226 -2.57 -31.11 16.15
N LYS A 227 -1.60 -31.95 16.59
CA LYS A 227 -1.75 -33.15 17.45
C LYS A 227 -3.16 -33.76 17.50
N ASP A 228 -3.75 -34.07 16.34
CA ASP A 228 -5.00 -34.79 16.29
C ASP A 228 -4.67 -36.26 16.50
N LYS A 229 -5.17 -36.86 17.58
CA LYS A 229 -5.03 -38.30 17.92
C LYS A 229 -5.77 -39.23 16.93
N GLN A 230 -6.00 -38.80 15.69
CA GLN A 230 -6.84 -39.50 14.71
C GLN A 230 -6.14 -39.84 13.39
N HIS A 231 -4.88 -39.48 13.18
CA HIS A 231 -4.13 -39.89 11.98
C HIS A 231 -2.87 -40.68 12.37
N ASP A 232 -3.04 -42.00 12.50
CA ASP A 232 -2.01 -43.03 12.76
C ASP A 232 -0.99 -43.21 11.62
N TYR A 233 -0.64 -42.14 10.88
CA TYR A 233 0.15 -42.29 9.65
C TYR A 233 1.67 -42.21 9.83
N TYR A 234 2.17 -41.83 11.02
CA TYR A 234 3.61 -41.66 11.24
C TYR A 234 4.05 -42.16 12.62
N HIS A 235 5.02 -43.06 12.63
CA HIS A 235 5.70 -43.49 13.85
C HIS A 235 6.76 -42.44 14.24
N PRO A 236 6.96 -42.14 15.54
CA PRO A 236 8.01 -41.24 16.04
C PRO A 236 9.44 -41.60 15.59
N GLU A 237 9.61 -42.78 15.01
CA GLU A 237 10.86 -43.36 14.56
C GLU A 237 11.22 -42.93 13.12
N ASP A 238 10.25 -42.41 12.35
CA ASP A 238 10.45 -41.83 11.01
C ASP A 238 10.88 -40.35 11.05
N THR A 239 11.04 -39.79 12.25
CA THR A 239 11.47 -38.41 12.46
C THR A 239 12.98 -38.30 12.25
N PRO A 240 13.48 -37.53 11.27
CA PRO A 240 14.90 -37.28 11.17
C PRO A 240 15.39 -36.61 12.48
N PRO A 241 16.49 -37.10 13.10
CA PRO A 241 16.95 -36.61 14.40
C PRO A 241 17.23 -35.11 14.44
N ASP A 242 17.49 -34.48 13.28
CA ASP A 242 17.79 -33.05 13.15
C ASP A 242 16.55 -32.13 13.25
N PHE A 243 15.33 -32.66 13.19
CA PHE A 243 14.08 -31.88 13.26
C PHE A 243 13.47 -31.79 14.67
N GLY A 244 14.06 -32.47 15.67
CA GLY A 244 13.59 -32.47 17.06
C GLY A 244 13.71 -31.13 17.80
N SER A 245 14.13 -30.05 17.14
CA SER A 245 14.40 -28.73 17.73
C SER A 245 13.28 -27.71 17.56
N MET A 246 12.23 -27.99 16.77
CA MET A 246 11.12 -27.04 16.59
C MET A 246 10.12 -27.16 17.74
N GLN A 247 10.37 -26.45 18.84
CA GLN A 247 9.39 -26.28 19.91
C GLN A 247 8.21 -25.47 19.37
N ILE A 248 7.09 -26.15 19.10
CA ILE A 248 5.83 -25.49 18.76
C ILE A 248 5.17 -25.10 20.08
N ASP A 249 5.17 -23.80 20.32
CA ASP A 249 4.46 -23.19 21.43
C ASP A 249 3.16 -22.58 20.91
N ASN A 250 2.20 -22.36 21.81
CA ASN A 250 0.93 -21.71 21.44
C ASN A 250 1.13 -20.33 20.81
N ASP A 251 2.27 -19.69 21.02
CA ASP A 251 2.54 -18.33 20.53
C ASP A 251 3.16 -18.30 19.13
N ASN A 252 3.87 -19.35 18.70
CA ASN A 252 4.52 -19.40 17.39
C ASN A 252 3.74 -20.20 16.33
N ILE A 253 2.74 -20.99 16.73
CA ILE A 253 1.99 -21.88 15.84
C ILE A 253 1.35 -21.16 14.64
N LEU A 254 0.87 -19.92 14.81
CA LEU A 254 0.29 -19.13 13.72
C LEU A 254 1.35 -18.74 12.68
N GLN A 255 2.50 -18.27 13.13
CA GLN A 255 3.63 -17.92 12.26
C GLN A 255 4.17 -19.17 11.53
N LEU A 256 4.31 -20.28 12.25
CA LEU A 256 4.72 -21.56 11.66
C LEU A 256 3.68 -22.08 10.65
N SER A 257 2.39 -21.86 10.88
CA SER A 257 1.33 -22.23 9.95
C SER A 257 1.43 -21.44 8.64
N ILE A 258 1.77 -20.15 8.70
CA ILE A 258 2.04 -19.33 7.50
C ILE A 258 3.28 -19.85 6.76
N ASN A 259 4.35 -20.21 7.48
CA ASN A 259 5.55 -20.79 6.87
C ASN A 259 5.25 -22.11 6.15
N ALA A 260 4.46 -22.98 6.78
CA ALA A 260 4.01 -24.23 6.18
C ALA A 260 3.13 -23.99 4.95
N LEU A 261 2.20 -23.04 5.03
CA LEU A 261 1.37 -22.62 3.91
C LEU A 261 2.22 -22.11 2.75
N ARG A 262 3.15 -21.19 3.01
CA ARG A 262 4.09 -20.63 2.02
C ARG A 262 4.99 -21.69 1.40
N HIS A 263 5.39 -22.70 2.16
CA HIS A 263 6.14 -23.83 1.63
C HIS A 263 5.32 -24.63 0.61
N HIS A 264 4.07 -24.97 0.95
CA HIS A 264 3.16 -25.71 0.09
C HIS A 264 2.68 -24.89 -1.13
N CYS A 265 2.32 -23.64 -0.89
CA CYS A 265 1.88 -22.65 -1.88
C CYS A 265 3.05 -22.00 -2.63
N ASN A 266 4.16 -22.73 -2.79
CA ASN A 266 5.23 -22.26 -3.66
C ASN A 266 4.74 -22.21 -5.12
N ASN A 267 3.81 -23.06 -5.57
CA ASN A 267 3.37 -23.09 -6.97
C ASN A 267 2.04 -22.34 -7.19
N GLU A 268 1.85 -21.82 -8.40
CA GLU A 268 0.65 -21.06 -8.80
C GLU A 268 -0.65 -21.86 -8.62
N THR A 269 -0.61 -23.16 -8.92
CA THR A 269 -1.75 -24.08 -8.74
C THR A 269 -2.21 -24.15 -7.29
N ASN A 270 -1.26 -24.31 -6.36
CA ASN A 270 -1.53 -24.46 -4.94
C ASN A 270 -1.99 -23.12 -4.32
N VAL A 271 -1.43 -22.00 -4.78
CA VAL A 271 -1.89 -20.67 -4.37
C VAL A 271 -3.31 -20.41 -4.87
N THR A 272 -3.61 -20.78 -6.12
CA THR A 272 -4.97 -20.65 -6.67
C THR A 272 -5.97 -21.45 -5.85
N ALA A 273 -5.62 -22.67 -5.44
CA ALA A 273 -6.45 -23.47 -4.53
C ALA A 273 -6.62 -22.79 -3.15
N MET A 274 -5.54 -22.25 -2.58
CA MET A 274 -5.57 -21.53 -1.30
C MET A 274 -6.52 -20.32 -1.35
N VAL A 275 -6.48 -19.53 -2.42
CA VAL A 275 -7.37 -18.37 -2.59
C VAL A 275 -8.83 -18.82 -2.70
N LYS A 276 -9.12 -19.83 -3.53
CA LYS A 276 -10.48 -20.39 -3.71
C LYS A 276 -11.08 -20.96 -2.43
N LEU A 277 -10.24 -21.46 -1.52
CA LEU A 277 -10.66 -21.98 -0.21
C LEU A 277 -10.84 -20.87 0.86
N GLY A 278 -10.74 -19.60 0.49
CA GLY A 278 -10.88 -18.47 1.42
C GLY A 278 -9.63 -18.18 2.25
N GLY A 279 -8.45 -18.59 1.77
CA GLY A 279 -7.19 -18.39 2.48
C GLY A 279 -6.80 -16.92 2.64
N LEU A 280 -7.19 -16.03 1.71
CA LEU A 280 -6.88 -14.59 1.80
C LEU A 280 -7.51 -13.92 3.03
N GLN A 281 -8.74 -14.30 3.39
CA GLN A 281 -9.42 -13.79 4.58
C GLN A 281 -8.74 -14.31 5.86
N ILE A 282 -8.28 -15.57 5.86
CA ILE A 282 -7.55 -16.15 6.98
C ILE A 282 -6.20 -15.46 7.18
N LEU A 283 -5.46 -15.21 6.09
CA LEU A 283 -4.20 -14.45 6.14
C LEU A 283 -4.41 -13.04 6.71
N MET A 284 -5.50 -12.36 6.33
CA MET A 284 -5.81 -11.03 6.84
C MET A 284 -6.09 -11.07 8.34
N ALA A 285 -6.85 -12.08 8.79
CA ALA A 285 -7.14 -12.29 10.21
C ALA A 285 -5.86 -12.54 11.01
N ILE A 286 -4.94 -13.38 10.50
CA ILE A 286 -3.65 -13.63 11.16
C ILE A 286 -2.81 -12.35 11.21
N TYR A 287 -2.74 -11.60 10.12
CA TYR A 287 -1.97 -10.35 10.03
C TYR A 287 -2.48 -9.27 11.00
N GLN A 288 -3.79 -9.17 11.19
CA GLN A 288 -4.41 -8.28 12.18
C GLN A 288 -4.20 -8.77 13.61
N TYR A 289 -4.38 -10.08 13.85
CA TYR A 289 -4.21 -10.68 15.19
C TYR A 289 -2.78 -10.53 15.71
N LEU A 290 -1.79 -10.73 14.84
CA LEU A 290 -0.36 -10.57 15.16
C LEU A 290 0.12 -9.12 15.09
N LYS A 291 -0.80 -8.13 15.11
CA LYS A 291 -0.50 -6.70 15.17
C LYS A 291 0.47 -6.21 14.09
N HIS A 292 0.31 -6.74 12.88
CA HIS A 292 1.10 -6.35 11.71
C HIS A 292 2.60 -6.69 11.83
N ASP A 293 2.91 -7.84 12.42
CA ASP A 293 4.26 -8.39 12.48
C ASP A 293 4.94 -8.43 11.10
N GLU A 294 6.17 -7.92 11.03
CA GLU A 294 6.92 -7.78 9.77
C GLU A 294 7.35 -9.12 9.17
N GLU A 295 7.66 -10.12 10.01
CA GLU A 295 8.06 -11.44 9.52
C GLU A 295 6.87 -12.14 8.86
N VAL A 296 5.71 -12.01 9.46
CA VAL A 296 4.44 -12.47 8.90
C VAL A 296 4.09 -11.70 7.62
N ALA A 297 4.28 -10.37 7.61
CA ALA A 297 4.07 -9.54 6.43
C ALA A 297 4.93 -9.99 5.24
N GLU A 298 6.21 -10.32 5.48
CA GLU A 298 7.11 -10.81 4.43
C GLU A 298 6.60 -12.12 3.81
N GLU A 299 6.18 -13.09 4.63
CA GLU A 299 5.69 -14.39 4.14
C GLU A 299 4.34 -14.28 3.43
N ILE A 300 3.44 -13.40 3.90
CA ILE A 300 2.20 -13.06 3.21
C ILE A 300 2.51 -12.36 1.88
N GLY A 301 3.44 -11.41 1.86
CA GLY A 301 3.88 -10.74 0.64
C GLY A 301 4.40 -11.73 -0.41
N LYS A 302 5.18 -12.75 0.01
CA LYS A 302 5.60 -13.84 -0.87
C LYS A 302 4.41 -14.61 -1.45
N LEU A 303 3.44 -15.00 -0.63
CA LEU A 303 2.21 -15.68 -1.07
C LEU A 303 1.42 -14.85 -2.08
N LEU A 304 1.17 -13.57 -1.78
CA LEU A 304 0.47 -12.64 -2.66
C LEU A 304 1.23 -12.43 -3.98
N SER A 305 2.56 -12.37 -3.94
CA SER A 305 3.38 -12.24 -5.15
C SER A 305 3.25 -13.45 -6.08
N VAL A 306 3.04 -14.66 -5.53
CA VAL A 306 2.77 -15.86 -6.35
C VAL A 306 1.31 -15.85 -6.82
N ALA A 307 0.36 -15.41 -5.99
CA ALA A 307 -1.05 -15.28 -6.37
C ALA A 307 -1.24 -14.32 -7.55
N SER A 308 -0.49 -13.21 -7.56
CA SER A 308 -0.54 -12.19 -8.63
C SER A 308 -0.14 -12.68 -10.01
N LEU A 309 0.52 -13.85 -10.13
CA LEU A 309 0.83 -14.45 -11.42
C LEU A 309 -0.44 -14.92 -12.15
N ASN A 310 -1.49 -15.27 -11.39
CA ASN A 310 -2.78 -15.62 -11.93
C ASN A 310 -3.70 -14.39 -11.96
N ARG A 311 -4.00 -13.88 -13.16
CA ARG A 311 -4.83 -12.68 -13.35
C ARG A 311 -6.26 -12.85 -12.86
N ASP A 312 -6.77 -14.07 -12.78
CA ASP A 312 -8.14 -14.34 -12.33
C ASP A 312 -8.31 -14.01 -10.83
N LEU A 313 -7.22 -14.06 -10.05
CA LEU A 313 -7.23 -13.84 -8.60
C LEU A 313 -7.13 -12.35 -8.22
N ILE A 314 -6.89 -11.44 -9.17
CA ILE A 314 -6.73 -10.00 -8.90
C ILE A 314 -7.95 -9.44 -8.17
N GLN A 315 -9.14 -9.88 -8.59
CA GLN A 315 -10.40 -9.44 -7.98
C GLN A 315 -10.55 -9.96 -6.54
N ASP A 316 -10.11 -11.18 -6.25
CA ASP A 316 -10.12 -11.77 -4.90
C ASP A 316 -9.14 -11.05 -3.96
N ILE A 317 -7.95 -10.69 -4.46
CA ILE A 317 -6.95 -9.92 -3.71
C ILE A 317 -7.49 -8.52 -3.37
N CYS A 318 -8.15 -7.85 -4.33
CA CYS A 318 -8.72 -6.53 -4.10
C CYS A 318 -9.94 -6.59 -3.16
N SER A 319 -10.86 -7.55 -3.36
CA SER A 319 -12.09 -7.69 -2.57
C SER A 319 -11.85 -8.01 -1.10
N THR A 320 -10.77 -8.71 -0.79
CA THR A 320 -10.38 -9.01 0.59
C THR A 320 -9.64 -7.86 1.27
N GLY A 321 -9.38 -6.75 0.57
CA GLY A 321 -8.73 -5.56 1.12
C GLY A 321 -7.20 -5.59 1.10
N TRP A 322 -6.58 -6.59 0.48
CA TRP A 322 -5.12 -6.64 0.37
C TRP A 322 -4.54 -5.51 -0.48
N ILE A 323 -5.30 -4.93 -1.41
CA ILE A 323 -4.84 -3.80 -2.23
C ILE A 323 -4.42 -2.60 -1.38
N SER A 324 -5.12 -2.33 -0.28
CA SER A 324 -4.84 -1.24 0.63
C SER A 324 -3.55 -1.50 1.42
N ILE A 325 -3.38 -2.74 1.92
CA ILE A 325 -2.16 -3.18 2.59
C ILE A 325 -0.96 -3.17 1.63
N LEU A 326 -1.13 -3.60 0.39
CA LEU A 326 -0.07 -3.57 -0.64
C LEU A 326 0.34 -2.13 -0.98
N PHE A 327 -0.63 -1.20 -1.03
CA PHE A 327 -0.36 0.22 -1.23
C PHE A 327 0.45 0.82 -0.08
N GLU A 328 0.17 0.44 1.17
CA GLU A 328 0.98 0.82 2.34
C GLU A 328 2.37 0.19 2.27
N TRP A 329 2.44 -1.13 2.02
CA TRP A 329 3.70 -1.89 1.96
C TRP A 329 4.65 -1.42 0.85
N LYS A 330 4.13 -0.86 -0.25
CA LYS A 330 4.93 -0.24 -1.31
C LYS A 330 5.90 0.83 -0.79
N ASN A 331 5.56 1.53 0.30
CA ASN A 331 6.43 2.54 0.92
C ASN A 331 6.92 2.09 2.31
N HIS A 332 6.94 0.79 2.59
CA HIS A 332 7.41 0.24 3.87
C HIS A 332 8.90 0.52 4.07
N GLN A 333 9.34 0.67 5.33
CA GLN A 333 10.75 0.86 5.66
C GLN A 333 11.58 -0.40 5.37
N ASN A 334 11.00 -1.59 5.54
CA ASN A 334 11.62 -2.86 5.18
C ASN A 334 11.56 -3.09 3.66
N PHE A 335 12.71 -3.03 2.99
CA PHE A 335 12.83 -3.23 1.55
C PHE A 335 12.26 -4.57 1.06
N ARG A 336 12.31 -5.64 1.86
CA ARG A 336 11.79 -6.95 1.44
C ARG A 336 10.27 -6.91 1.29
N ILE A 337 9.57 -6.34 2.28
CA ILE A 337 8.12 -6.14 2.24
C ILE A 337 7.76 -5.24 1.04
N GLN A 338 8.49 -4.14 0.86
CA GLN A 338 8.34 -3.25 -0.29
C GLN A 338 8.51 -3.99 -1.63
N SER A 339 9.52 -4.83 -1.76
CA SER A 339 9.81 -5.61 -2.96
C SER A 339 8.66 -6.57 -3.30
N TRP A 340 8.15 -7.32 -2.32
CA TRP A 340 7.01 -8.22 -2.53
C TRP A 340 5.74 -7.44 -2.91
N ALA A 341 5.48 -6.30 -2.25
CA ALA A 341 4.33 -5.46 -2.56
C ALA A 341 4.41 -4.88 -3.98
N ASN A 342 5.57 -4.32 -4.35
CA ASN A 342 5.82 -3.78 -5.69
C ASN A 342 5.65 -4.85 -6.77
N ARG A 343 6.21 -6.04 -6.56
CA ARG A 343 6.08 -7.17 -7.49
C ARG A 343 4.63 -7.62 -7.63
N THR A 344 3.90 -7.71 -6.52
CA THR A 344 2.48 -8.10 -6.52
C THR A 344 1.67 -7.08 -7.30
N LEU A 345 1.79 -5.78 -6.98
CA LEU A 345 1.10 -4.71 -7.69
C LEU A 345 1.46 -4.69 -9.18
N LEU A 346 2.73 -4.90 -9.53
CA LEU A 346 3.23 -4.92 -10.90
C LEU A 346 2.59 -6.02 -11.74
N ASN A 347 2.53 -7.24 -11.22
CA ASN A 347 1.89 -8.36 -11.92
C ASN A 347 0.38 -8.18 -12.09
N MET A 348 -0.27 -7.49 -11.15
CA MET A 348 -1.70 -7.16 -11.25
C MET A 348 -1.99 -5.98 -12.20
N ASP A 349 -0.98 -5.25 -12.64
CA ASP A 349 -1.12 -4.04 -13.46
C ASP A 349 -0.91 -4.33 -14.95
N ASP A 350 -2.00 -4.63 -15.66
CA ASP A 350 -1.97 -4.90 -17.10
C ASP A 350 -2.02 -3.65 -17.99
N GLU A 351 -2.08 -2.45 -17.39
CA GLU A 351 -2.09 -1.17 -18.11
C GLU A 351 -0.73 -0.44 -18.05
N ASP A 352 0.26 -0.99 -17.35
CA ASP A 352 1.62 -0.44 -17.32
C ASP A 352 2.22 -0.47 -18.74
N PRO A 353 2.56 0.69 -19.34
CA PRO A 353 3.11 0.74 -20.70
C PRO A 353 4.39 -0.05 -20.88
N ILE A 354 5.23 -0.13 -19.84
CA ILE A 354 6.56 -0.74 -19.88
C ILE A 354 6.46 -2.22 -19.49
N ASN A 355 5.68 -2.52 -18.46
CA ASN A 355 5.71 -3.83 -17.80
C ASN A 355 4.41 -4.63 -17.82
N GLY A 356 3.28 -4.07 -18.29
CA GLY A 356 1.96 -4.70 -18.16
C GLY A 356 1.78 -5.99 -18.97
N ASN A 357 2.67 -6.23 -19.93
CA ASN A 357 2.73 -7.46 -20.73
C ASN A 357 3.59 -8.56 -20.11
N TYR A 358 4.28 -8.28 -19.01
CA TYR A 358 5.27 -9.16 -18.41
C TYR A 358 4.82 -9.67 -17.04
N MET A 359 5.29 -10.86 -16.68
CA MET A 359 4.97 -11.49 -15.39
C MET A 359 6.25 -11.76 -14.62
N PHE A 360 6.44 -11.04 -13.52
CA PHE A 360 7.62 -11.14 -12.69
C PHE A 360 7.53 -12.39 -11.82
N GLY A 361 8.38 -13.37 -12.15
CA GLY A 361 8.52 -14.64 -11.45
C GLY A 361 9.25 -14.50 -10.10
N LYS A 362 9.35 -15.63 -9.39
CA LYS A 362 9.79 -15.67 -7.98
C LYS A 362 11.16 -15.06 -7.69
N GLN A 363 12.06 -15.07 -8.66
CA GLN A 363 13.45 -14.63 -8.49
C GLN A 363 13.69 -13.29 -9.18
N THR A 364 12.65 -12.60 -9.65
CA THR A 364 12.80 -11.34 -10.39
C THR A 364 12.05 -10.23 -9.67
N VAL A 365 12.75 -9.14 -9.37
CA VAL A 365 12.23 -7.97 -8.68
C VAL A 365 12.47 -6.75 -9.57
N LEU A 366 11.43 -5.96 -9.82
CA LEU A 366 11.59 -4.66 -10.48
C LEU A 366 12.04 -3.64 -9.43
N LEU A 367 13.25 -3.10 -9.61
CA LEU A 367 13.81 -2.05 -8.76
C LEU A 367 13.44 -0.66 -9.29
N HIS A 368 13.50 -0.50 -10.62
CA HIS A 368 13.11 0.74 -11.27
C HIS A 368 12.49 0.47 -12.66
N PRO A 369 11.40 1.15 -13.06
CA PRO A 369 10.70 2.21 -12.33
C PRO A 369 9.74 1.69 -11.24
N LYS A 370 9.74 2.36 -10.07
CA LYS A 370 8.85 2.02 -8.93
C LYS A 370 7.37 2.34 -9.20
N ASN A 371 7.09 3.28 -10.10
CA ASN A 371 5.75 3.73 -10.46
C ASN A 371 5.50 3.59 -11.96
N ARG A 372 4.23 3.66 -12.39
CA ARG A 372 3.89 3.75 -13.82
C ARG A 372 4.64 4.92 -14.47
N TYR A 373 5.38 4.64 -15.53
CA TYR A 373 6.18 5.63 -16.25
C TYR A 373 5.76 5.66 -17.73
N HIS A 374 5.72 6.84 -18.34
CA HIS A 374 5.22 7.00 -19.73
C HIS A 374 6.30 6.71 -20.77
N GLN A 375 7.57 6.88 -20.43
CA GLN A 375 8.66 6.70 -21.38
C GLN A 375 9.08 5.23 -21.41
N ASP A 376 9.17 4.65 -22.61
CA ASP A 376 9.66 3.30 -22.76
C ASP A 376 11.08 3.17 -22.22
N ALA A 377 11.32 2.07 -21.50
CA ALA A 377 12.67 1.70 -21.10
C ALA A 377 13.51 1.44 -22.35
N LYS A 378 14.70 2.04 -22.40
CA LYS A 378 15.67 1.92 -23.50
C LYS A 378 16.69 0.81 -23.24
N ILE A 379 17.00 0.56 -21.98
CA ILE A 379 18.05 -0.38 -21.56
C ILE A 379 17.62 -1.13 -20.30
N ASP A 380 17.93 -2.42 -20.26
CA ASP A 380 17.71 -3.28 -19.11
C ASP A 380 19.01 -3.43 -18.30
N ILE A 381 18.95 -3.12 -17.02
CA ILE A 381 20.04 -3.36 -16.06
C ILE A 381 19.63 -4.52 -15.16
N VAL A 382 20.38 -5.63 -15.22
CA VAL A 382 20.07 -6.86 -14.49
C VAL A 382 21.14 -7.12 -13.44
N LEU A 383 20.74 -7.06 -12.17
CA LEU A 383 21.60 -7.25 -11.01
C LEU A 383 21.50 -8.68 -10.49
N VAL A 384 22.62 -9.41 -10.48
CA VAL A 384 22.71 -10.81 -10.06
C VAL A 384 23.64 -10.94 -8.86
N HIS A 385 23.07 -11.22 -7.69
CA HIS A 385 23.84 -11.32 -6.45
C HIS A 385 24.70 -12.60 -6.36
N GLY A 386 25.56 -12.68 -5.34
CA GLY A 386 26.46 -13.81 -5.08
C GLY A 386 25.92 -14.85 -4.08
N LEU A 387 26.81 -15.68 -3.54
CA LEU A 387 26.50 -16.65 -2.48
C LEU A 387 25.99 -15.97 -1.21
N LEU A 388 24.98 -16.56 -0.58
CA LEU A 388 24.26 -16.02 0.59
C LEU A 388 23.76 -14.57 0.40
N GLY A 389 23.69 -14.12 -0.84
CA GLY A 389 23.19 -12.81 -1.19
C GLY A 389 21.67 -12.81 -1.35
N GLY A 390 21.17 -11.62 -1.61
CA GLY A 390 19.82 -11.32 -2.02
C GLY A 390 19.82 -9.91 -2.58
N VAL A 391 18.75 -9.53 -3.28
CA VAL A 391 18.67 -8.18 -3.88
C VAL A 391 18.78 -7.09 -2.81
N SER A 392 18.18 -7.30 -1.64
CA SER A 392 18.23 -6.40 -0.49
C SER A 392 19.53 -6.44 0.31
N PHE A 393 20.38 -7.44 0.08
CA PHE A 393 21.60 -7.64 0.87
C PHE A 393 22.85 -7.26 0.10
N SER A 394 22.99 -7.72 -1.14
CA SER A 394 24.20 -7.50 -1.93
C SER A 394 24.31 -6.10 -2.49
N TRP A 395 23.18 -5.39 -2.61
CA TRP A 395 23.11 -4.08 -3.25
C TRP A 395 22.69 -2.96 -2.29
N ARG A 396 22.76 -3.20 -0.97
CA ARG A 396 22.56 -2.15 0.03
C ARG A 396 23.86 -1.36 0.25
N GLU A 397 23.72 -0.12 0.64
CA GLU A 397 24.83 0.65 1.19
C GLU A 397 25.30 0.02 2.52
N LYS A 398 26.59 0.14 2.85
CA LYS A 398 27.10 -0.40 4.11
C LYS A 398 26.60 0.45 5.27
N ASP A 399 26.06 -0.21 6.30
CA ASP A 399 25.65 0.46 7.52
C ASP A 399 26.85 1.11 8.21
N LEU A 400 26.89 2.44 8.22
CA LEU A 400 27.97 3.24 8.79
C LEU A 400 28.17 3.00 10.30
N LEU A 401 27.10 2.56 10.99
CA LEU A 401 27.07 2.33 12.43
C LEU A 401 27.47 0.88 12.81
N ILE A 402 27.62 -0.01 11.83
CA ILE A 402 27.93 -1.41 12.05
C ILE A 402 29.31 -1.68 11.45
N ASN A 403 30.36 -1.33 12.21
CA ASN A 403 31.71 -1.84 12.01
C ASN A 403 31.81 -3.35 12.36
N GLU A 404 30.81 -4.16 11.99
CA GLU A 404 30.90 -5.61 12.16
C GLU A 404 31.73 -6.19 11.01
N PRO A 405 32.62 -7.16 11.32
CA PRO A 405 33.34 -7.86 10.26
C PRO A 405 32.34 -8.54 9.33
N LEU A 406 32.69 -8.67 8.05
CA LEU A 406 32.02 -9.60 7.12
C LEU A 406 32.17 -11.03 7.68
N GLY A 407 31.30 -11.39 8.62
CA GLY A 407 31.25 -12.69 9.25
C GLY A 407 30.57 -13.67 8.30
N LEU A 408 31.24 -14.77 8.00
CA LEU A 408 30.67 -15.95 7.32
C LEU A 408 29.46 -16.56 8.09
N PHE A 409 29.17 -16.05 9.29
CA PHE A 409 28.20 -16.57 10.25
C PHE A 409 27.02 -15.63 10.51
N ASP A 410 26.89 -14.51 9.78
CA ASP A 410 25.82 -13.53 9.98
C ASP A 410 24.47 -13.95 9.37
N MET A 411 24.03 -15.18 9.69
CA MET A 411 22.79 -15.77 9.17
C MET A 411 21.73 -15.99 10.25
N ASN A 412 21.96 -15.57 11.51
CA ASN A 412 21.01 -15.78 12.60
C ASN A 412 20.62 -14.55 13.43
N ASN A 413 21.17 -13.35 13.17
CA ASN A 413 20.71 -12.14 13.85
C ASN A 413 19.87 -11.29 12.90
N LYS A 414 18.55 -11.51 12.95
CA LYS A 414 17.52 -10.58 12.43
C LYS A 414 17.47 -9.30 13.27
N ASN A 415 18.56 -8.54 13.35
CA ASN A 415 18.54 -7.23 14.00
C ASN A 415 18.76 -6.15 12.95
N GLU A 416 17.65 -5.73 12.34
CA GLU A 416 17.54 -4.47 11.63
C GLU A 416 17.80 -3.33 12.65
N SER A 417 18.87 -2.57 12.45
CA SER A 417 19.18 -1.39 13.25
C SER A 417 18.24 -0.24 12.85
N HIS A 418 17.05 -0.22 13.44
CA HIS A 418 16.17 0.94 13.37
C HIS A 418 16.47 1.92 14.50
N ASN A 419 16.82 3.15 14.12
CA ASN A 419 16.61 4.33 14.94
C ASN A 419 15.10 4.51 15.18
N SER A 420 14.57 3.98 16.28
CA SER A 420 13.50 4.66 17.00
C SER A 420 13.50 4.28 18.48
N SER A 421 13.49 5.31 19.32
CA SER A 421 13.23 5.21 20.73
C SER A 421 11.86 4.56 20.97
N ASN A 422 11.79 3.70 21.99
CA ASN A 422 10.60 3.18 22.64
C ASN A 422 9.84 2.04 21.95
N THR A 423 10.37 0.81 22.06
CA THR A 423 9.54 -0.38 22.29
C THR A 423 10.35 -1.46 23.02
N THR A 424 9.89 -1.81 24.21
CA THR A 424 10.50 -2.78 25.12
C THR A 424 10.10 -4.20 24.72
N THR A 425 10.63 -4.71 23.61
CA THR A 425 10.64 -6.17 23.38
C THR A 425 11.82 -6.76 24.14
N LEU A 426 11.54 -7.64 25.11
CA LEU A 426 12.55 -8.38 25.87
C LEU A 426 13.47 -9.13 24.92
N LYS A 427 14.64 -8.53 24.65
CA LYS A 427 15.78 -9.19 24.01
C LYS A 427 16.21 -10.33 24.93
N LYS A 428 16.41 -11.54 24.39
CA LYS A 428 17.24 -12.53 25.07
C LYS A 428 18.60 -11.85 25.34
N PRO A 429 19.11 -11.90 26.57
CA PRO A 429 20.37 -11.24 26.88
C PRO A 429 21.46 -11.90 26.03
N VAL A 430 22.06 -11.12 25.13
CA VAL A 430 23.41 -11.37 24.67
C VAL A 430 24.23 -11.50 25.95
N GLY A 431 24.88 -12.64 26.17
CA GLY A 431 25.66 -12.85 27.40
C GLY A 431 26.61 -11.67 27.60
N GLU A 432 26.75 -11.21 28.85
CA GLU A 432 27.56 -10.03 29.21
C GLU A 432 28.96 -10.09 28.59
N ASP A 433 29.52 -11.30 28.47
CA ASP A 433 30.79 -11.60 27.81
C ASP A 433 30.83 -11.27 26.30
N MET A 434 29.74 -11.54 25.56
CA MET A 434 29.66 -11.26 24.13
C MET A 434 29.46 -9.76 23.86
N GLN A 435 28.71 -9.07 24.71
CA GLN A 435 28.57 -7.62 24.62
C GLN A 435 29.90 -6.92 24.92
N ASN A 436 30.60 -7.35 25.96
CA ASN A 436 31.94 -6.85 26.31
C ASN A 436 32.96 -7.11 25.19
N TYR A 437 32.87 -8.26 24.51
CA TYR A 437 33.68 -8.57 23.34
C TYR A 437 33.39 -7.61 22.17
N LEU A 438 32.12 -7.38 21.85
CA LEU A 438 31.71 -6.46 20.78
C LEU A 438 32.18 -5.03 21.07
N ASP A 439 32.08 -4.57 22.32
CA ASP A 439 32.48 -3.22 22.70
C ASP A 439 34.02 -3.07 22.69
N SER A 440 34.75 -4.07 23.18
CA SER A 440 36.22 -4.12 23.07
C SER A 440 36.66 -4.14 21.60
N TYR A 441 35.98 -4.91 20.75
CA TYR A 441 36.27 -4.99 19.33
C TYR A 441 36.02 -3.66 18.61
N LYS A 442 34.90 -2.99 18.90
CA LYS A 442 34.61 -1.63 18.37
C LYS A 442 35.70 -0.64 18.76
N GLU A 443 36.16 -0.69 20.00
CA GLU A 443 37.23 0.19 20.48
C GLU A 443 38.56 -0.10 19.77
N VAL A 444 38.92 -1.38 19.61
CA VAL A 444 40.11 -1.79 18.84
C VAL A 444 40.00 -1.33 17.39
N LYS A 445 38.85 -1.51 16.73
CA LYS A 445 38.63 -1.05 15.35
C LYS A 445 38.70 0.46 15.20
N ALA A 446 38.14 1.22 16.15
CA ALA A 446 38.24 2.67 16.15
C ALA A 446 39.69 3.12 16.31
N ARG A 447 40.45 2.51 17.23
CA ARG A 447 41.89 2.76 17.37
C ARG A 447 42.69 2.35 16.14
N GLU A 448 42.38 1.20 15.53
CA GLU A 448 42.98 0.77 14.26
C GLU A 448 42.70 1.81 13.17
N TRP A 449 41.48 2.30 13.05
CA TRP A 449 41.13 3.35 12.08
C TRP A 449 41.83 4.68 12.37
N ASP A 450 41.94 5.08 13.64
CA ASP A 450 42.67 6.30 14.01
C ASP A 450 44.18 6.17 13.77
N LEU A 451 44.74 4.96 13.85
CA LEU A 451 46.16 4.69 13.57
C LEU A 451 46.43 4.57 12.06
N ILE A 452 45.62 3.76 11.36
CA ILE A 452 45.78 3.40 9.95
C ILE A 452 45.21 4.49 9.06
N GLY A 453 44.02 5.02 9.35
CA GLY A 453 43.33 6.02 8.54
C GLY A 453 44.11 7.31 8.33
N ASN A 454 45.00 7.67 9.27
CA ASN A 454 45.92 8.81 9.13
C ASN A 454 46.98 8.61 8.04
N GLU A 455 47.25 7.36 7.64
CA GLU A 455 48.19 7.02 6.57
C GLU A 455 47.53 6.98 5.19
N PHE A 456 46.19 7.08 5.12
CA PHE A 456 45.44 7.03 3.87
C PHE A 456 44.90 8.41 3.47
N GLU A 457 44.94 8.65 2.17
CA GLU A 457 44.22 9.73 1.52
C GLU A 457 42.90 9.20 0.94
N PHE A 458 41.82 9.92 1.21
CA PHE A 458 40.46 9.61 0.78
C PHE A 458 40.06 10.53 -0.36
N VAL A 459 39.62 9.94 -1.46
CA VAL A 459 38.93 10.65 -2.54
C VAL A 459 37.45 10.34 -2.39
N LEU A 460 36.67 11.34 -1.98
CA LEU A 460 35.26 11.14 -1.63
C LEU A 460 34.35 10.95 -2.84
N ASN A 461 34.69 11.57 -3.98
CA ASN A 461 33.91 11.51 -5.20
C ASN A 461 34.80 11.02 -6.35
N ASP A 462 34.27 10.15 -7.20
CA ASP A 462 34.96 9.68 -8.41
C ASP A 462 35.39 10.85 -9.32
N ILE A 463 34.62 11.95 -9.29
CA ILE A 463 34.95 13.22 -9.96
C ILE A 463 35.23 14.30 -8.89
N PRO A 464 36.43 14.92 -8.86
CA PRO A 464 36.76 15.92 -7.87
C PRO A 464 35.87 17.16 -7.96
N LEU A 465 35.13 17.48 -6.89
CA LEU A 465 34.25 18.67 -6.82
C LEU A 465 34.99 20.01 -7.04
N LYS A 466 36.32 20.04 -6.85
CA LYS A 466 37.19 21.21 -7.03
C LYS A 466 38.09 21.11 -8.27
N GLU A 467 37.67 20.37 -9.29
CA GLU A 467 38.40 20.28 -10.55
C GLU A 467 38.67 21.69 -11.13
N ASN A 468 39.86 21.87 -11.70
CA ASN A 468 40.21 23.07 -12.44
C ASN A 468 40.89 22.66 -13.75
N SER A 469 40.85 23.54 -14.75
CA SER A 469 41.43 23.30 -16.07
C SER A 469 42.96 23.08 -16.08
N LYS A 470 43.63 23.33 -14.94
CA LYS A 470 45.06 23.09 -14.74
C LYS A 470 45.36 21.75 -14.06
N GLY A 471 44.34 21.01 -13.58
CA GLY A 471 44.51 19.72 -12.92
C GLY A 471 45.25 19.77 -11.58
N ASN A 472 45.31 20.93 -10.92
CA ASN A 472 46.04 21.10 -9.66
C ASN A 472 45.15 20.90 -8.43
N GLY A 473 45.48 19.91 -7.60
CA GLY A 473 44.78 19.55 -6.36
C GLY A 473 45.00 20.51 -5.17
N PRO A 474 44.60 20.13 -3.95
CA PRO A 474 44.30 18.76 -3.50
C PRO A 474 42.90 18.26 -3.88
N TYR A 475 42.83 17.03 -4.38
CA TYR A 475 41.59 16.30 -4.72
C TYR A 475 41.27 15.17 -3.74
N SER A 476 42.14 14.98 -2.75
CA SER A 476 42.01 14.03 -1.66
C SER A 476 41.97 14.75 -0.31
N LEU A 477 41.41 14.06 0.69
CA LEU A 477 41.41 14.44 2.09
C LEU A 477 42.22 13.42 2.88
N LYS A 478 42.79 13.81 4.01
CA LYS A 478 43.39 12.84 4.94
C LYS A 478 42.29 12.10 5.71
N GLY A 479 42.54 10.87 6.15
CA GLY A 479 41.53 10.09 6.87
C GLY A 479 41.11 10.63 8.24
N ASP A 480 41.90 11.52 8.84
CA ASP A 480 41.55 12.28 10.06
C ASP A 480 40.66 13.50 9.78
N ASP A 481 40.47 13.87 8.52
CA ASP A 481 39.68 15.02 8.16
C ASP A 481 38.21 14.79 8.56
N PRO A 482 37.62 15.67 9.39
CA PRO A 482 36.25 15.50 9.88
C PRO A 482 35.24 15.43 8.73
N THR A 483 35.57 16.01 7.57
CA THR A 483 34.74 15.94 6.36
C THR A 483 34.63 14.51 5.82
N VAL A 484 35.63 13.64 6.00
CA VAL A 484 35.55 12.22 5.58
C VAL A 484 34.46 11.49 6.37
N ARG A 485 34.45 11.67 7.70
CA ARG A 485 33.41 11.09 8.58
C ARG A 485 32.05 11.75 8.37
N GLN A 486 32.04 13.07 8.17
CA GLN A 486 30.81 13.84 8.01
C GLN A 486 30.13 13.61 6.66
N THR A 487 30.88 13.46 5.56
CA THR A 487 30.32 13.09 4.25
C THR A 487 29.72 11.69 4.31
N ALA A 488 30.41 10.74 4.92
CA ALA A 488 29.86 9.40 5.15
C ALA A 488 28.53 9.46 5.92
N LEU A 489 28.41 10.32 6.95
CA LEU A 489 27.18 10.47 7.75
C LEU A 489 26.08 11.33 7.09
N ASN A 490 26.41 12.18 6.11
CA ASN A 490 25.50 13.15 5.50
C ASN A 490 24.79 12.61 4.26
N GLU A 491 25.31 11.58 3.61
CA GLU A 491 24.63 10.92 2.49
C GLU A 491 23.50 10.04 3.03
N GLY A 492 22.30 10.19 2.45
CA GLY A 492 21.14 9.42 2.89
C GLY A 492 21.36 7.94 2.61
N TYR A 493 21.32 7.11 3.65
CA TYR A 493 21.52 5.66 3.53
C TYR A 493 20.55 5.03 2.52
N SER A 494 21.10 4.33 1.52
CA SER A 494 20.31 3.57 0.56
C SER A 494 20.26 2.08 0.91
N GLN A 495 19.04 1.56 1.11
CA GLN A 495 18.81 0.12 1.25
C GLN A 495 19.04 -0.65 -0.06
N CYS A 496 19.00 0.02 -1.21
CA CYS A 496 19.25 -0.56 -2.51
C CYS A 496 19.78 0.51 -3.48
N TRP A 497 21.09 0.76 -3.45
CA TRP A 497 21.72 1.85 -4.22
C TRP A 497 21.42 1.79 -5.73
N PRO A 498 21.30 0.61 -6.40
CA PRO A 498 20.96 0.58 -7.83
C PRO A 498 19.56 1.10 -8.11
N SER A 499 18.65 0.98 -7.14
CA SER A 499 17.29 1.49 -7.26
C SER A 499 17.19 2.98 -7.02
N ASP A 500 18.09 3.55 -6.22
CA ASP A 500 18.00 4.91 -5.72
C ASP A 500 18.93 5.86 -6.49
N TRP A 501 20.13 5.40 -6.88
CA TRP A 501 21.15 6.22 -7.54
C TRP A 501 21.12 6.11 -9.07
N LEU A 502 21.03 4.91 -9.66
CA LEU A 502 21.05 4.79 -11.13
C LEU A 502 19.97 5.63 -11.84
N PRO A 503 18.73 5.72 -11.32
CA PRO A 503 17.70 6.54 -11.96
C PRO A 503 17.89 8.05 -11.83
N THR A 504 18.76 8.52 -10.91
CA THR A 504 19.11 9.95 -10.84
C THR A 504 20.11 10.33 -11.93
N ASP A 505 20.88 9.37 -12.42
CA ASP A 505 21.95 9.60 -13.37
C ASP A 505 21.47 9.51 -14.84
N GLU A 506 20.57 8.58 -15.16
CA GLU A 506 20.08 8.35 -16.53
C GLU A 506 18.58 8.03 -16.57
N GLU A 507 17.87 8.61 -17.55
CA GLU A 507 16.46 8.35 -17.79
C GLU A 507 16.22 7.12 -18.69
N GLY A 508 15.06 6.48 -18.55
CA GLY A 508 14.67 5.35 -19.40
C GLY A 508 15.40 4.04 -19.07
N LEU A 509 15.97 3.92 -17.87
CA LEU A 509 16.49 2.66 -17.35
C LEU A 509 15.34 1.75 -16.90
N ARG A 510 15.49 0.44 -17.08
CA ARG A 510 14.73 -0.57 -16.34
C ARG A 510 15.69 -1.41 -15.53
N VAL A 511 15.61 -1.29 -14.21
CA VAL A 511 16.53 -1.95 -13.28
C VAL A 511 15.82 -3.13 -12.63
N ILE A 512 16.41 -4.32 -12.78
CA ILE A 512 15.84 -5.59 -12.32
C ILE A 512 16.85 -6.29 -11.41
N GLY A 513 16.41 -6.65 -10.21
CA GLY A 513 17.16 -7.50 -9.29
C GLY A 513 16.77 -8.97 -9.46
N VAL A 514 17.78 -9.85 -9.44
CA VAL A 514 17.60 -11.30 -9.42
C VAL A 514 17.79 -11.82 -8.00
N ASP A 515 16.71 -12.32 -7.38
CA ASP A 515 16.68 -12.80 -6.00
C ASP A 515 16.57 -14.34 -5.96
N TYR A 516 17.70 -15.02 -6.14
CA TYR A 516 17.75 -16.48 -6.21
C TYR A 516 18.37 -17.07 -4.94
N SER A 517 17.72 -18.06 -4.33
CA SER A 517 18.24 -18.68 -3.12
C SER A 517 19.59 -19.37 -3.38
N THR A 518 20.62 -18.97 -2.63
CA THR A 518 21.91 -19.65 -2.58
C THR A 518 22.27 -20.01 -1.16
N THR A 519 22.97 -21.13 -1.01
CA THR A 519 23.46 -21.65 0.27
C THR A 519 24.89 -22.10 0.05
N LEU A 520 25.77 -21.89 1.05
CA LEU A 520 27.17 -22.33 0.96
C LEU A 520 27.27 -23.85 0.82
N SER A 521 26.39 -24.56 1.51
CA SER A 521 26.33 -26.02 1.50
C SER A 521 24.94 -26.52 1.86
N GLU A 522 24.17 -26.98 0.87
CA GLU A 522 22.89 -27.68 1.04
C GLU A 522 23.12 -29.19 0.79
N TRP A 523 23.79 -29.85 1.74
CA TRP A 523 24.11 -31.28 1.65
C TRP A 523 22.85 -32.16 1.62
N LEU A 524 21.81 -31.75 2.34
CA LEU A 524 20.48 -32.38 2.35
C LEU A 524 19.42 -31.33 1.97
N PRO A 525 18.41 -31.69 1.17
CA PRO A 525 17.34 -30.75 0.86
C PRO A 525 16.47 -30.48 2.08
N SER A 526 16.09 -29.22 2.28
CA SER A 526 15.06 -28.85 3.27
C SER A 526 13.68 -29.43 2.95
N CYS A 527 13.45 -29.89 1.71
CA CYS A 527 12.22 -30.59 1.31
C CYS A 527 12.54 -31.79 0.41
N PRO A 528 12.03 -33.00 0.72
CA PRO A 528 12.33 -34.22 -0.02
C PRO A 528 11.83 -34.18 -1.47
N LEU A 529 10.86 -33.32 -1.77
CA LEU A 529 10.29 -33.13 -3.12
C LEU A 529 11.05 -32.07 -3.95
N LYS A 530 12.03 -31.37 -3.37
CA LYS A 530 12.84 -30.37 -4.10
C LYS A 530 13.76 -31.09 -5.09
N GLN A 531 13.47 -30.90 -6.39
CA GLN A 531 14.21 -31.52 -7.49
C GLN A 531 15.73 -31.29 -7.38
N LYS A 532 16.52 -32.34 -7.65
CA LYS A 532 17.99 -32.28 -7.58
C LYS A 532 18.57 -31.26 -8.57
N ASN A 533 17.98 -31.13 -9.77
CA ASN A 533 18.44 -30.20 -10.81
C ASN A 533 18.36 -28.73 -10.38
N HIS A 534 17.50 -28.36 -9.42
CA HIS A 534 17.43 -26.98 -8.90
C HIS A 534 18.67 -26.57 -8.10
N ARG A 535 19.59 -27.50 -7.83
CA ARG A 535 20.81 -27.27 -7.05
C ARG A 535 22.06 -27.15 -7.93
N THR A 536 22.00 -27.61 -9.18
CA THR A 536 23.13 -27.50 -10.11
C THR A 536 23.24 -26.08 -10.65
N LEU A 537 24.43 -25.70 -11.12
CA LEU A 537 24.63 -24.40 -11.74
C LEU A 537 23.78 -24.29 -13.02
N GLU A 538 23.70 -25.37 -13.79
CA GLU A 538 22.95 -25.47 -15.05
C GLU A 538 21.45 -25.30 -14.81
N GLY A 539 20.86 -26.03 -13.87
CA GLY A 539 19.42 -25.93 -13.61
C GLY A 539 19.01 -24.59 -12.99
N ARG A 540 19.89 -23.97 -12.19
CA ARG A 540 19.70 -22.58 -11.73
C ARG A 540 19.76 -21.59 -12.88
N THR A 541 20.72 -21.77 -13.80
CA THR A 541 20.89 -20.95 -14.99
C THR A 541 19.66 -21.05 -15.90
N GLU A 542 19.21 -22.26 -16.21
CA GLU A 542 18.02 -22.52 -17.04
C GLU A 542 16.77 -21.85 -16.45
N LYS A 543 16.53 -22.05 -15.14
CA LYS A 543 15.41 -21.42 -14.44
C LYS A 543 15.48 -19.89 -14.48
N LEU A 544 16.67 -19.33 -14.27
CA LEU A 544 16.88 -17.89 -14.33
C LEU A 544 16.60 -17.35 -15.74
N MET A 545 17.15 -18.00 -16.77
CA MET A 545 16.91 -17.64 -18.18
C MET A 545 15.42 -17.63 -18.51
N HIS A 546 14.67 -18.65 -18.08
CA HIS A 546 13.22 -18.69 -18.28
C HIS A 546 12.51 -17.50 -17.63
N GLN A 547 12.89 -17.12 -16.42
CA GLN A 547 12.27 -15.98 -15.72
C GLN A 547 12.65 -14.64 -16.35
N LEU A 548 13.91 -14.44 -16.73
CA LEU A 548 14.36 -13.21 -17.40
C LEU A 548 13.66 -13.03 -18.75
N LEU A 549 13.52 -14.11 -19.53
CA LEU A 549 12.78 -14.09 -20.80
C LEU A 549 11.27 -13.87 -20.62
N ALA A 550 10.69 -14.29 -19.51
CA ALA A 550 9.28 -14.06 -19.20
C ALA A 550 8.98 -12.58 -18.90
N ILE A 551 9.99 -11.83 -18.46
CA ILE A 551 9.89 -10.38 -18.21
C ILE A 551 10.44 -9.51 -19.36
N GLY A 552 10.74 -10.11 -20.52
CA GLY A 552 11.18 -9.40 -21.72
C GLY A 552 12.65 -8.96 -21.71
N ILE A 553 13.49 -9.53 -20.85
CA ILE A 553 14.95 -9.32 -20.96
C ILE A 553 15.41 -9.95 -22.28
N GLY A 554 16.13 -9.15 -23.08
CA GLY A 554 16.55 -9.49 -24.44
C GLY A 554 15.72 -8.83 -25.54
N ASP A 555 14.63 -8.14 -25.18
CA ASP A 555 13.91 -7.25 -26.11
C ASP A 555 14.64 -5.90 -26.27
N ARG A 556 15.55 -5.58 -25.34
CA ARG A 556 16.34 -4.34 -25.24
C ARG A 556 17.81 -4.68 -24.97
N PRO A 557 18.75 -3.75 -25.22
CA PRO A 557 20.12 -3.88 -24.75
C PRO A 557 20.18 -4.16 -23.24
N ILE A 558 21.11 -5.04 -22.84
CA ILE A 558 21.21 -5.52 -21.45
C ILE A 558 22.59 -5.16 -20.87
N ILE A 559 22.60 -4.68 -19.63
CA ILE A 559 23.80 -4.58 -18.80
C ILE A 559 23.64 -5.52 -17.61
N PHE A 560 24.50 -6.52 -17.51
CA PHE A 560 24.56 -7.39 -16.33
C PHE A 560 25.54 -6.84 -15.31
N LEU A 561 25.05 -6.55 -14.11
CA LEU A 561 25.89 -6.32 -12.93
C LEU A 561 25.84 -7.57 -12.06
N ALA A 562 26.98 -8.21 -11.86
CA ALA A 562 27.02 -9.49 -11.18
C ALA A 562 28.11 -9.53 -10.11
N HIS A 563 27.77 -10.12 -8.96
CA HIS A 563 28.71 -10.29 -7.84
C HIS A 563 29.00 -11.78 -7.60
N SER A 564 30.28 -12.15 -7.47
CA SER A 564 30.73 -13.50 -7.11
C SER A 564 30.04 -14.62 -7.93
N MET A 565 29.34 -15.57 -7.29
CA MET A 565 28.60 -16.66 -7.96
C MET A 565 27.57 -16.16 -8.99
N GLY A 566 27.01 -14.97 -8.81
CA GLY A 566 26.13 -14.36 -9.81
C GLY A 566 26.83 -14.18 -11.16
N GLY A 567 28.12 -13.86 -11.14
CA GLY A 567 28.94 -13.76 -12.35
C GLY A 567 29.14 -15.11 -13.06
N LEU A 568 29.18 -16.21 -12.30
CA LEU A 568 29.24 -17.56 -12.87
C LEU A 568 27.91 -17.93 -13.54
N LEU A 569 26.78 -17.58 -12.94
CA LEU A 569 25.46 -17.78 -13.54
C LEU A 569 25.29 -16.97 -14.82
N VAL A 570 25.68 -15.70 -14.81
CA VAL A 570 25.64 -14.86 -16.03
C VAL A 570 26.55 -15.42 -17.11
N LYS A 571 27.79 -15.82 -16.79
CA LYS A 571 28.68 -16.46 -17.76
C LYS A 571 28.09 -17.74 -18.34
N ASN A 572 27.53 -18.61 -17.49
CA ASN A 572 26.91 -19.86 -17.93
C ASN A 572 25.70 -19.58 -18.84
N MET A 573 24.88 -18.59 -18.49
CA MET A 573 23.76 -18.13 -19.30
C MET A 573 24.21 -17.63 -20.67
N LEU A 574 25.27 -16.82 -20.76
CA LEU A 574 25.81 -16.32 -22.02
C LEU A 574 26.36 -17.45 -22.91
N VAL A 575 27.00 -18.45 -22.29
CA VAL A 575 27.45 -19.66 -23.00
C VAL A 575 26.25 -20.47 -23.50
N ALA A 576 25.26 -20.73 -22.65
CA ALA A 576 24.04 -21.44 -23.00
C ALA A 576 23.26 -20.72 -24.12
N GLY A 577 23.14 -19.39 -24.04
CA GLY A 577 22.51 -18.56 -25.08
C GLY A 577 23.24 -18.63 -26.43
N LYS A 578 24.58 -18.71 -26.41
CA LYS A 578 25.40 -18.88 -27.63
C LYS A 578 25.24 -20.25 -28.26
N VAL A 579 25.12 -21.31 -27.46
CA VAL A 579 25.01 -22.70 -27.94
C VAL A 579 23.56 -23.05 -28.31
N SER A 580 22.57 -22.34 -27.76
CA SER A 580 21.16 -22.61 -28.00
C SER A 580 20.76 -22.35 -29.45
N ILE A 581 19.97 -23.25 -30.02
CA ILE A 581 19.37 -23.10 -31.37
C ILE A 581 18.16 -22.16 -31.32
N SER A 582 17.54 -21.99 -30.14
CA SER A 582 16.37 -21.14 -29.98
C SER A 582 16.77 -19.66 -29.94
N LYS A 583 16.28 -18.91 -30.95
CA LYS A 583 16.49 -17.47 -31.10
C LYS A 583 16.16 -16.69 -29.82
N LYS A 584 15.19 -17.16 -29.02
CA LYS A 584 14.78 -16.48 -27.79
C LYS A 584 15.90 -16.45 -26.75
N TYR A 585 16.69 -17.51 -26.62
CA TYR A 585 17.82 -17.53 -25.68
C TYR A 585 19.06 -16.80 -26.23
N MET A 586 19.18 -16.66 -27.55
CA MET A 586 20.25 -15.85 -28.16
C MET A 586 20.12 -14.36 -27.82
N ASN A 587 18.89 -13.88 -27.63
CA ASN A 587 18.61 -12.48 -27.31
C ASN A 587 19.06 -12.07 -25.90
N LEU A 588 19.46 -13.01 -25.03
CA LEU A 588 20.04 -12.70 -23.72
C LEU A 588 21.52 -12.29 -23.80
N LYS A 589 22.09 -12.24 -25.02
CA LYS A 589 23.48 -11.87 -25.27
C LYS A 589 23.67 -10.36 -25.37
#